data_AF-A0A538S1N7-F1
#
_entry.id   AF-A0A538S1N7-F1
#
_cell.length_a   1.000
_cell.length_b   1.000
_cell.length_c   1.000
_cell.angle_alpha   90.00
_cell.angle_beta   90.00
_cell.angle_gamma   90.00
#
_symmetry.space_group_name_H-M   'P 1'
#
loop_
_entity.id
_entity.type
_entity.pdbx_description
1 polymer ?
#
loop_
_entity_poly.entity_id
_entity_poly.type
_entity_poly.pdbx_seq_one_letter_code
_entity_poly.pdbx_strand_id
1 'polypeptide(L)'
;YGFETFLKKQPAYVDWVVVQVRARGPLTADDLAELGAPTEKLRASVARRIEGAWHGSVPRAVLEAHFGRGVLAVAERRANFARVYDLVERVLPAEHHSHVVAREEAQRELLLLAAR
;
A
#
# COMPACT_ATOMS: atom_id res chain seq x y z
N TYR A 1 11.45 -15.52 4.31
CA TYR A 1 11.76 -14.71 3.12
C TYR A 1 10.45 -14.26 2.53
N GLY A 2 10.23 -12.95 2.41
CA GLY A 2 8.92 -12.47 1.97
C GLY A 2 8.76 -10.96 2.11
N PHE A 3 7.62 -10.49 1.64
CA PHE A 3 7.27 -9.08 1.57
C PHE A 3 7.23 -8.40 2.95
N GLU A 4 6.71 -9.06 3.98
CA GLU A 4 6.70 -8.51 5.34
C GLU A 4 8.12 -8.26 5.89
N THR A 5 9.08 -9.13 5.57
CA THR A 5 10.48 -8.93 5.95
C THR A 5 11.06 -7.71 5.24
N PHE A 6 10.72 -7.49 3.96
CA PHE A 6 11.13 -6.30 3.22
C PHE A 6 10.59 -5.02 3.88
N LEU A 7 9.29 -4.99 4.19
CA LEU A 7 8.67 -3.81 4.83
C LEU A 7 9.36 -3.43 6.14
N LYS A 8 9.69 -4.43 6.98
CA LYS A 8 10.41 -4.22 8.24
C LYS A 8 11.86 -3.74 8.03
N LYS A 9 12.52 -4.17 6.96
CA LYS A 9 13.91 -3.78 6.64
C LYS A 9 14.02 -2.41 5.96
N GLN A 10 12.95 -1.95 5.33
CA GLN A 10 12.93 -0.71 4.54
C GLN A 10 11.88 0.31 5.03
N PRO A 11 11.79 0.63 6.34
CA PRO A 11 10.75 1.52 6.87
C PRO A 11 10.80 2.91 6.23
N ALA A 12 11.99 3.44 5.98
CA ALA A 12 12.17 4.74 5.34
C ALA A 12 11.55 4.81 3.93
N TYR A 13 11.65 3.74 3.14
CA TYR A 13 11.03 3.68 1.82
C TYR A 13 9.50 3.55 1.95
N VAL A 14 9.04 2.71 2.89
CA VAL A 14 7.62 2.50 3.16
C VAL A 14 6.93 3.80 3.55
N ASP A 15 7.52 4.59 4.44
CA ASP A 15 6.98 5.89 4.87
C ASP A 15 7.04 6.93 3.74
N TRP A 16 8.14 6.94 2.98
CA TRP A 16 8.30 7.84 1.85
C TRP A 16 7.20 7.69 0.79
N VAL A 17 6.71 6.46 0.55
CA VAL A 17 5.60 6.23 -0.39
C VAL A 17 4.35 7.00 0.03
N VAL A 18 4.00 6.99 1.33
CA VAL A 18 2.82 7.74 1.84
C VAL A 18 3.04 9.25 1.67
N VAL A 19 4.27 9.73 1.90
CA VAL A 19 4.62 11.14 1.66
C VAL A 19 4.41 11.52 0.20
N GLN A 20 4.79 10.66 -0.75
CA GLN A 20 4.58 10.95 -2.18
C GLN A 20 3.10 11.01 -2.55
N VAL A 21 2.29 10.06 -2.09
CA VAL A 21 0.84 10.07 -2.33
C VAL A 21 0.20 11.31 -1.70
N ARG A 22 0.59 11.68 -0.48
CA ARG A 22 0.09 12.90 0.17
C ARG A 22 0.41 14.15 -0.64
N ALA A 23 1.66 14.28 -1.11
CA ALA A 23 2.14 15.46 -1.81
C ALA A 23 1.64 15.60 -3.25
N ARG A 24 1.47 14.47 -3.96
CA ARG A 24 1.17 14.45 -5.40
C ARG A 24 -0.27 14.09 -5.72
N GLY A 25 -1.01 13.58 -4.74
CA GLY A 25 -2.34 13.01 -4.95
C GLY A 25 -2.26 11.52 -5.32
N PRO A 26 -3.31 10.99 -5.96
CA PRO A 26 -3.40 9.58 -6.32
C PRO A 26 -2.24 9.11 -7.22
N LEU A 27 -1.62 7.96 -6.90
CA LEU A 27 -0.49 7.41 -7.66
C LEU A 27 -0.67 5.91 -7.98
N THR A 28 -0.19 5.48 -9.15
CA THR A 28 0.00 4.06 -9.48
C THR A 28 1.39 3.56 -9.07
N ALA A 29 1.58 2.24 -9.17
CA ALA A 29 2.90 1.64 -8.98
C ALA A 29 3.93 2.13 -10.00
N ASP A 30 3.52 2.42 -11.23
CA ASP A 30 4.42 2.89 -12.29
C ASP A 30 4.80 4.35 -12.07
N ASP A 31 3.83 5.22 -11.72
CA ASP A 31 4.12 6.62 -11.36
C ASP A 31 5.15 6.66 -10.21
N LEU A 32 5.00 5.79 -9.21
CA LEU A 32 5.94 5.69 -8.08
C LEU A 32 7.32 5.12 -8.49
N ALA A 33 7.35 4.20 -9.45
CA ALA A 33 8.59 3.65 -9.97
C ALA A 33 9.41 4.71 -10.73
N GLU A 34 8.75 5.60 -11.46
CA GLU A 34 9.37 6.73 -12.15
C GLU A 34 9.98 7.74 -11.17
N LEU A 35 9.32 8.00 -10.03
CA LEU A 35 9.87 8.83 -8.95
C LEU A 35 11.12 8.20 -8.30
N GLY A 36 11.21 6.87 -8.29
CA GLY A 36 12.32 6.14 -7.73
C GLY A 36 12.32 6.10 -6.20
N ALA A 37 13.34 6.70 -5.58
CA ALA A 37 13.53 6.70 -4.13
C ALA A 37 14.11 8.07 -3.68
N PRO A 38 13.89 8.50 -2.41
CA PRO A 38 14.26 9.83 -1.92
C PRO A 38 15.76 10.11 -1.93
N THR A 39 16.60 9.08 -1.92
CA THR A 39 18.05 9.21 -1.99
C THR A 39 18.63 8.11 -2.85
N GLU A 40 19.81 8.36 -3.44
CA GLU A 40 20.53 7.34 -4.21
C GLU A 40 20.89 6.13 -3.34
N LYS A 41 21.24 6.36 -2.06
CA LYS A 41 21.49 5.29 -1.08
C LYS A 41 20.25 4.40 -0.90
N LEU A 42 19.07 5.00 -0.73
CA LEU A 42 17.84 4.22 -0.56
C LEU A 42 17.47 3.51 -1.86
N ARG A 43 17.64 4.17 -3.02
CA ARG A 43 17.45 3.56 -4.34
C ARG A 43 18.31 2.32 -4.53
N ALA A 44 19.60 2.41 -4.19
CA ALA A 44 20.53 1.29 -4.29
C ALA A 44 20.19 0.14 -3.34
N SER A 45 19.60 0.44 -2.17
CA SER A 45 19.21 -0.59 -1.18
C SER A 45 17.84 -1.23 -1.45
N VAL A 46 17.01 -0.62 -2.28
CA VAL A 46 15.67 -1.11 -2.59
C VAL A 46 15.70 -1.89 -3.89
N ALA A 47 15.50 -3.20 -3.79
CA ALA A 47 15.37 -4.05 -4.97
C ALA A 47 14.18 -3.59 -5.85
N ARG A 48 14.29 -3.69 -7.17
CA ARG A 48 13.17 -3.35 -8.07
C ARG A 48 12.00 -4.32 -7.95
N ARG A 49 12.30 -5.59 -7.64
CA ARG A 49 11.33 -6.68 -7.45
C ARG A 49 11.61 -7.37 -6.12
N ILE A 50 10.58 -7.98 -5.57
CA ILE A 50 10.70 -8.82 -4.39
C ILE A 50 10.72 -10.27 -4.88
N GLU A 51 11.86 -10.94 -4.69
CA GLU A 51 12.03 -12.32 -5.11
C GLU A 51 10.99 -13.23 -4.44
N GLY A 52 10.35 -14.09 -5.25
CA GLY A 52 9.28 -14.99 -4.80
C GLY A 52 7.95 -14.31 -4.44
N ALA A 53 7.80 -12.99 -4.61
CA ALA A 53 6.54 -12.30 -4.31
C ALA A 53 5.65 -12.12 -5.54
N TRP A 54 4.36 -12.43 -5.39
CA TRP A 54 3.34 -12.28 -6.43
C TRP A 54 3.04 -10.81 -6.79
N HIS A 55 3.46 -9.85 -5.96
CA HIS A 55 3.26 -8.41 -6.16
C HIS A 55 4.06 -7.86 -7.36
N GLY A 56 5.05 -8.58 -7.87
CA GLY A 56 5.80 -8.21 -9.07
C GLY A 56 6.88 -7.15 -8.84
N SER A 57 6.54 -5.96 -8.34
CA SER A 57 7.47 -4.85 -8.09
C SER A 57 7.40 -4.35 -6.64
N VAL A 58 8.50 -3.75 -6.16
CA VAL A 58 8.50 -3.13 -4.82
C VAL A 58 7.49 -1.97 -4.70
N PRO A 59 7.41 -1.00 -5.64
CA PRO A 59 6.43 0.08 -5.57
C PRO A 59 5.00 -0.44 -5.43
N ARG A 60 4.63 -1.44 -6.24
CA ARG A 60 3.32 -2.09 -6.16
C ARG A 60 3.11 -2.74 -4.81
N ALA A 61 4.09 -3.51 -4.33
CA ALA A 61 3.98 -4.19 -3.05
C ALA A 61 3.74 -3.17 -1.90
N VAL A 62 4.54 -2.10 -1.82
CA VAL A 62 4.42 -1.10 -0.75
C VAL A 62 3.07 -0.37 -0.77
N LEU A 63 2.58 0.01 -1.95
CA LEU A 63 1.23 0.58 -2.10
C LEU A 63 0.16 -0.40 -1.60
N GLU A 64 0.26 -1.67 -1.98
CA GLU A 64 -0.68 -2.72 -1.55
C GLU A 64 -0.62 -3.00 -0.04
N ALA A 65 0.55 -2.90 0.59
CA ALA A 65 0.62 -3.04 2.05
C ALA A 65 -0.03 -1.88 2.79
N HIS A 66 0.11 -0.66 2.30
CA HIS A 66 -0.57 0.49 2.89
C HIS A 66 -2.07 0.44 2.64
N PHE A 67 -2.50 -0.09 1.50
CA PHE A 67 -3.89 -0.44 1.26
C PHE A 67 -4.41 -1.47 2.28
N GLY A 68 -3.70 -2.59 2.47
CA GLY A 68 -4.08 -3.62 3.44
C GLY A 68 -4.08 -3.16 4.90
N ARG A 69 -3.39 -2.06 5.22
CA ARG A 69 -3.39 -1.42 6.54
C ARG A 69 -4.41 -0.29 6.70
N GLY A 70 -5.15 0.06 5.65
CA GLY A 70 -6.10 1.17 5.68
C GLY A 70 -5.45 2.55 5.68
N VAL A 71 -4.16 2.67 5.34
CA VAL A 71 -3.49 3.98 5.16
C VAL A 71 -3.81 4.57 3.79
N LEU A 72 -3.83 3.72 2.77
CA LEU A 72 -4.23 4.06 1.41
C LEU A 72 -5.54 3.36 1.04
N ALA A 73 -6.25 3.93 0.08
CA ALA A 73 -7.40 3.32 -0.57
C ALA A 73 -7.20 3.31 -2.09
N VAL A 74 -7.92 2.44 -2.79
CA VAL A 74 -7.97 2.48 -4.26
C VAL A 74 -8.95 3.57 -4.66
N ALA A 75 -8.44 4.70 -5.17
CA ALA A 75 -9.25 5.83 -5.60
C ALA A 75 -9.94 5.54 -6.94
N GLU A 76 -9.22 4.89 -7.86
CA GLU A 76 -9.74 4.49 -9.16
C GLU A 76 -8.91 3.35 -9.75
N ARG A 77 -9.39 2.82 -10.88
CA ARG A 77 -8.67 1.84 -11.68
C ARG A 77 -8.58 2.35 -13.12
N ARG A 78 -7.36 2.50 -13.63
CA ARG A 78 -7.11 2.91 -15.02
C ARG A 78 -7.55 1.83 -16.01
N ALA A 79 -7.70 2.19 -17.28
CA ALA A 79 -8.10 1.27 -18.36
C ALA A 79 -7.13 0.09 -18.56
N ASN A 80 -5.84 0.29 -18.26
CA ASN A 80 -4.83 -0.77 -18.26
C ASN A 80 -4.84 -1.63 -16.98
N PHE A 81 -5.91 -1.53 -16.18
CA PHE A 81 -6.10 -2.21 -14.90
C PHE A 81 -5.19 -1.78 -13.75
N ALA A 82 -4.35 -0.75 -13.93
CA ALA A 82 -3.55 -0.21 -12.85
C ALA A 82 -4.45 0.38 -11.75
N ARG A 83 -4.19 0.00 -10.50
CA ARG A 83 -4.81 0.62 -9.34
C ARG A 83 -4.12 1.94 -9.05
N VAL A 84 -4.91 2.99 -8.87
CA VAL A 84 -4.45 4.30 -8.43
C VAL A 84 -4.79 4.43 -6.95
N TYR A 85 -3.78 4.69 -6.13
CA TYR A 85 -3.91 4.74 -4.68
C TYR A 85 -3.83 6.17 -4.17
N ASP A 86 -4.76 6.55 -3.30
CA ASP A 86 -4.72 7.83 -2.56
C ASP A 86 -4.87 7.56 -1.05
N LEU A 87 -4.70 8.59 -0.23
CA LEU A 87 -4.94 8.52 1.20
C LEU A 87 -6.38 8.08 1.48
N VAL A 88 -6.57 7.19 2.45
CA VAL A 88 -7.90 6.69 2.82
C VAL A 88 -8.87 7.83 3.10
N GLU A 89 -8.37 8.91 3.71
CA GLU A 89 -9.14 10.09 4.11
C GLU A 89 -9.67 10.96 2.97
N ARG A 90 -9.15 10.77 1.75
CA ARG A 90 -9.63 11.45 0.55
C ARG A 90 -10.61 10.59 -0.26
N VAL A 91 -10.71 9.30 0.05
CA VAL A 91 -11.49 8.32 -0.72
C VAL A 91 -12.72 7.86 0.05
N LEU A 92 -12.60 7.63 1.37
CA LEU A 92 -13.67 7.13 2.20
C LEU A 92 -14.26 8.23 3.10
N PRO A 93 -15.57 8.18 3.39
CA PRO A 93 -16.20 9.03 4.40
C PRO A 93 -15.56 8.89 5.79
N ALA A 94 -15.51 10.01 6.53
CA ALA A 94 -14.85 10.09 7.84
C ALA A 94 -15.42 9.14 8.90
N GLU A 95 -16.70 8.75 8.79
CA GLU A 95 -17.35 7.80 9.70
C GLU A 95 -16.67 6.42 9.74
N HIS A 96 -15.99 6.04 8.66
CA HIS A 96 -15.26 4.78 8.60
C HIS A 96 -13.87 4.85 9.27
N HIS A 97 -13.33 6.05 9.53
CA HIS A 97 -11.99 6.20 10.09
C HIS A 97 -11.96 6.01 11.61
N SER A 98 -13.07 6.30 12.29
CA SER A 98 -13.21 6.14 13.75
C SER A 98 -13.58 4.71 14.15
N HIS A 99 -13.95 3.85 13.20
CA HIS A 99 -14.36 2.50 13.49
C HIS A 99 -13.14 1.61 13.72
N VAL A 100 -12.88 1.24 14.97
CA VAL A 100 -11.82 0.30 15.35
C VAL A 100 -12.46 -0.97 15.91
N VAL A 101 -12.23 -2.10 15.23
CA VAL A 101 -12.70 -3.42 15.65
C VAL A 101 -11.52 -4.23 16.19
N ALA A 102 -11.72 -4.93 17.32
CA ALA A 102 -10.72 -5.85 17.83
C ALA A 102 -10.46 -6.97 16.80
N ARG A 103 -9.20 -7.41 16.68
CA ARG A 103 -8.80 -8.40 15.65
C ARG A 103 -9.64 -9.68 15.67
N GLU A 104 -9.90 -10.20 16.87
CA GLU A 104 -10.68 -11.44 17.04
C GLU A 104 -12.12 -11.26 16.59
N GLU A 105 -12.72 -10.12 16.91
CA GLU A 105 -14.09 -9.78 16.49
C GLU A 105 -14.16 -9.58 14.98
N ALA A 106 -13.23 -8.83 14.38
CA ALA A 106 -13.15 -8.65 12.94
C ALA A 106 -13.02 -9.99 12.20
N GLN A 107 -12.22 -10.92 12.73
CA GLN A 107 -12.08 -12.26 12.15
C GLN A 107 -13.37 -13.08 12.28
N ARG A 108 -14.03 -13.03 13.45
CA ARG A 108 -15.31 -13.71 13.67
C ARG A 108 -16.38 -13.18 12.72
N GLU A 109 -16.52 -11.87 12.57
CA GLU A 109 -17.49 -11.25 11.66
C GLU A 109 -17.21 -11.64 10.20
N LEU A 110 -15.94 -11.61 9.76
CA LEU A 110 -15.56 -12.01 8.41
C LEU A 110 -15.90 -13.48 8.12
N LEU A 111 -15.69 -14.38 9.10
CA LEU A 111 -16.07 -15.79 8.96
C LEU A 111 -17.59 -15.97 8.87
N LEU A 112 -18.37 -15.22 9.65
CA LEU A 112 -19.83 -15.25 9.59
C LEU A 112 -20.37 -14.71 8.26
N LEU A 113 -19.72 -13.70 7.68
CA LEU A 113 -20.06 -13.19 6.35
C LEU A 113 -19.73 -14.21 5.24
N ALA A 114 -18.59 -14.89 5.34
CA ALA A 114 -18.14 -15.86 4.35
C ALA A 114 -18.96 -17.17 4.33
N ALA A 115 -19.69 -17.47 5.40
CA ALA A 115 -20.54 -18.64 5.51
C ALA A 115 -21.97 -18.43 4.94
N ARG A 116 -22.27 -17.23 4.42
CA ARG A 116 -23.53 -16.88 3.77
C ARG A 116 -23.44 -17.16 2.27
#